data_AF-A0A134BCI1-F1
#
_entry.id   AF-A0A134BCI1-F1
#
_cell.length_a   1.000
_cell.length_b   1.000
_cell.length_c   1.000
_cell.angle_alpha   90.00
_cell.angle_beta   90.00
_cell.angle_gamma   90.00
#
_symmetry.space_group_name_H-M   'P 1'
#
loop_
_entity.id
_entity.type
_entity.pdbx_description
1 polymer ?
#
loop_
_entity_poly.entity_id
_entity_poly.type
_entity_poly.pdbx_seq_one_letter_code
_entity_poly.pdbx_strand_id
1 'polypeptide(L)'
;TSLPDNLVVGGWLYLQETQITDTSNVNRNAPTLYEWHNGKYIKVDGIFSAVDNYHGNVYKVHQIGNKKQMYVVGDGNGKWAHGETIDEARKDLIYKISKRDKSAFKNLKLDSVLTFEQAIECYRVITGACSAGTKDYIVNRLPKPHKNKYSIREMIELTKDEYQGEAFETFFANKQ
;
A
#
# COMPACT_ATOMS: atom_id res chain seq x y z
N THR A 1 0.37 29.31 26.88
CA THR A 1 -0.24 27.96 26.70
C THR A 1 0.49 27.26 25.58
N SER A 2 0.75 25.96 25.73
CA SER A 2 1.42 25.13 24.71
C SER A 2 0.52 23.97 24.29
N LEU A 3 0.80 23.39 23.12
CA LEU A 3 0.17 22.14 22.69
C LEU A 3 0.69 20.97 23.52
N PRO A 4 -0.13 19.93 23.76
CA PRO A 4 0.32 18.73 24.45
C PRO A 4 1.41 18.02 23.64
N ASP A 5 2.32 17.35 24.35
CA ASP A 5 3.34 16.53 23.74
C ASP A 5 2.71 15.37 22.95
N ASN A 6 3.33 15.02 21.83
CA ASN A 6 2.87 13.97 20.90
C ASN A 6 1.48 14.23 20.27
N LEU A 7 1.04 15.49 20.16
CA LEU A 7 -0.19 15.83 19.45
C LEU A 7 -0.09 15.43 17.97
N VAL A 8 -0.99 14.53 17.53
CA VAL A 8 -1.11 14.12 16.13
C VAL A 8 -2.32 14.80 15.48
N VAL A 9 -2.11 15.50 14.36
CA VAL A 9 -3.17 16.17 13.61
C VAL A 9 -3.16 15.71 12.16
N GLY A 10 -4.20 15.00 11.73
CA GLY A 10 -4.34 14.51 10.36
C GLY A 10 -4.95 15.51 9.37
N GLY A 11 -5.36 16.69 9.82
CA GLY A 11 -6.00 17.72 9.00
C GLY A 11 -5.62 19.11 9.47
N TRP A 12 -6.63 19.97 9.63
CA TRP A 12 -6.43 21.35 10.07
C TRP A 12 -6.44 21.45 11.60
N LEU A 13 -5.52 22.26 12.13
CA LEU A 13 -5.49 22.66 13.54
C LEU A 13 -5.91 24.12 13.60
N TYR A 14 -7.08 24.39 14.17
CA TYR A 14 -7.63 25.74 14.29
C TYR A 14 -7.11 26.41 15.56
N LEU A 15 -6.22 27.39 15.41
CA LEU A 15 -5.58 28.13 16.52
C LEU A 15 -5.91 29.62 16.51
N GLN A 16 -6.72 30.07 15.56
CA GLN A 16 -7.16 31.46 15.50
C GLN A 16 -7.90 31.80 16.80
N GLU A 17 -7.63 32.98 17.35
CA GLU A 17 -8.14 33.43 18.67
C GLU A 17 -7.48 32.77 19.91
N THR A 18 -6.40 32.00 19.72
CA THR A 18 -5.56 31.51 20.82
C THR A 18 -4.23 32.28 20.93
N GLN A 19 -3.55 32.18 22.07
CA GLN A 19 -2.17 32.68 22.26
C GLN A 19 -1.10 31.64 21.84
N ILE A 20 -1.51 30.54 21.19
CA ILE A 20 -0.62 29.45 20.80
C ILE A 20 -0.06 29.75 19.40
N THR A 21 1.25 30.00 19.32
CA THR A 21 1.94 30.27 18.05
C THR A 21 2.93 29.18 17.66
N ASP A 22 3.45 28.43 18.63
CA ASP A 22 4.36 27.32 18.38
C ASP A 22 3.58 26.04 18.01
N THR A 23 3.84 25.54 16.81
CA THR A 23 3.28 24.29 16.28
C THR A 23 4.37 23.29 15.87
N SER A 24 5.63 23.56 16.24
CA SER A 24 6.78 22.73 15.86
C SER A 24 6.68 21.29 16.41
N ASN A 25 6.00 21.11 17.54
CA ASN A 25 5.75 19.82 18.17
C ASN A 25 4.54 19.05 17.60
N VAL A 26 3.82 19.61 16.61
CA VAL A 26 2.67 18.95 16.00
C VAL A 26 3.13 17.87 15.02
N ASN A 27 2.79 16.63 15.33
CA ASN A 27 2.97 15.53 14.40
C ASN A 27 1.85 15.54 13.34
N ARG A 28 2.19 15.82 12.09
CA ARG A 28 1.24 15.80 10.95
C ARG A 28 1.13 14.44 10.27
N ASN A 29 1.89 13.45 10.71
CA ASN A 29 1.87 12.09 10.16
C ASN A 29 0.77 11.27 10.84
N ALA A 30 -0.48 11.62 10.58
CA ALA A 30 -1.60 10.85 11.08
C ALA A 30 -1.69 9.48 10.36
N PRO A 31 -2.22 8.44 11.04
CA PRO A 31 -2.44 7.15 10.42
C PRO A 31 -3.33 7.28 9.19
N THR A 32 -3.04 6.49 8.14
CA THR A 32 -3.91 6.40 6.96
C THR A 32 -4.95 5.29 7.07
N LEU A 33 -4.76 4.38 8.03
CA LEU A 33 -5.76 3.44 8.50
C LEU A 33 -5.99 3.69 10.00
N TYR A 34 -7.26 3.90 10.36
CA TYR A 34 -7.71 3.94 11.75
C TYR A 34 -8.49 2.67 12.05
N GLU A 35 -8.31 2.12 13.25
CA GLU A 35 -8.94 0.89 13.68
C GLU A 35 -9.66 1.08 15.02
N TRP A 36 -10.82 0.44 15.18
CA TRP A 36 -11.57 0.37 16.43
C TRP A 36 -12.02 -1.04 16.73
N HIS A 37 -12.22 -1.32 18.03
CA HIS A 37 -12.74 -2.59 18.53
C HIS A 37 -11.95 -3.80 18.01
N ASN A 38 -10.62 -3.75 18.10
CA ASN A 38 -9.70 -4.83 17.68
C ASN A 38 -9.98 -5.30 16.22
N GLY A 39 -9.90 -4.38 15.27
CA GLY A 39 -10.06 -4.69 13.85
C GLY A 39 -11.49 -4.78 13.34
N LYS A 40 -12.50 -4.69 14.21
CA LYS A 40 -13.90 -4.82 13.79
C LYS A 40 -14.37 -3.67 12.90
N TYR A 41 -13.82 -2.47 13.10
CA TYR A 41 -14.13 -1.31 12.28
C TYR A 41 -12.85 -0.61 11.84
N ILE A 42 -12.83 -0.15 10.59
CA ILE A 42 -11.71 0.61 10.03
C ILE A 42 -12.18 1.90 9.37
N LYS A 43 -11.29 2.88 9.26
CA LYS A 43 -11.48 4.07 8.44
C LYS A 43 -10.25 4.31 7.59
N VAL A 44 -10.48 4.36 6.28
CA VAL A 44 -9.44 4.55 5.26
C VAL A 44 -9.96 5.58 4.26
N ASP A 45 -9.15 6.57 3.91
CA ASP A 45 -9.54 7.67 3.01
C ASP A 45 -10.87 8.36 3.40
N GLY A 46 -11.14 8.46 4.71
CA GLY A 46 -12.38 9.05 5.25
C GLY A 46 -13.60 8.12 5.27
N ILE A 47 -13.49 6.90 4.75
CA ILE A 47 -14.58 5.93 4.65
C ILE A 47 -14.55 4.99 5.85
N PHE A 48 -15.51 5.12 6.76
CA PHE A 48 -15.67 4.21 7.92
C PHE A 48 -16.41 2.95 7.50
N SER A 49 -15.89 1.76 7.82
CA SER A 49 -16.45 0.47 7.38
C SER A 49 -16.38 -0.57 8.48
N ALA A 50 -17.33 -1.50 8.48
CA ALA A 50 -17.25 -2.74 9.27
C ALA A 50 -16.43 -3.78 8.51
N VAL A 51 -15.56 -4.50 9.23
CA VAL A 51 -14.71 -5.55 8.67
C VAL A 51 -15.43 -6.89 8.78
N ASP A 52 -15.63 -7.54 7.63
CA ASP A 52 -16.20 -8.90 7.56
C ASP A 52 -15.11 -9.96 7.73
N ASN A 53 -13.97 -9.75 7.08
CA ASN A 53 -12.78 -10.60 7.15
C ASN A 53 -11.58 -9.83 6.59
N TYR A 54 -10.35 -10.24 6.93
CA TYR A 54 -9.14 -9.68 6.34
C TYR A 54 -8.01 -10.71 6.28
N HIS A 55 -7.07 -10.50 5.36
CA HIS A 55 -5.82 -11.25 5.27
C HIS A 55 -4.68 -10.32 4.87
N GLY A 56 -3.76 -10.07 5.80
CA GLY A 56 -2.74 -9.04 5.60
C GLY A 56 -3.39 -7.67 5.37
N ASN A 57 -2.99 -6.99 4.28
CA ASN A 57 -3.51 -5.66 3.93
C ASN A 57 -4.75 -5.70 3.02
N VAL A 58 -5.44 -6.83 2.92
CA VAL A 58 -6.65 -7.00 2.12
C VAL A 58 -7.83 -7.21 3.06
N TYR A 59 -8.74 -6.23 3.11
CA TYR A 59 -9.92 -6.24 3.95
C TYR A 59 -11.17 -6.41 3.09
N LYS A 60 -12.05 -7.28 3.53
CA LYS A 60 -13.42 -7.40 3.03
C LYS A 60 -14.32 -6.64 4.00
N VAL A 61 -15.06 -5.67 3.50
CA VAL A 61 -15.80 -4.71 4.34
C VAL A 61 -17.19 -4.43 3.81
N HIS A 62 -18.04 -3.85 4.66
CA HIS A 62 -19.30 -3.24 4.27
C HIS A 62 -19.57 -1.94 5.05
N GLN A 63 -20.46 -1.11 4.51
CA GLN A 63 -20.90 0.13 5.15
C GLN A 63 -21.98 -0.14 6.20
N ILE A 64 -22.00 0.61 7.30
CA ILE A 64 -23.02 0.43 8.34
C ILE A 64 -24.41 0.66 7.75
N GLY A 65 -25.33 -0.30 7.94
CA GLY A 65 -26.67 -0.25 7.36
C GLY A 65 -26.76 -0.71 5.90
N ASN A 66 -25.64 -1.12 5.28
CA ASN A 66 -25.60 -1.67 3.92
C ASN A 66 -24.91 -3.04 3.92
N LYS A 67 -25.48 -4.02 3.22
CA LYS A 67 -24.91 -5.38 3.11
C LYS A 67 -24.00 -5.58 1.89
N LYS A 68 -23.90 -4.60 0.99
CA LYS A 68 -23.01 -4.68 -0.18
C LYS A 68 -21.57 -4.74 0.29
N GLN A 69 -20.88 -5.82 -0.08
CA GLN A 69 -19.48 -6.02 0.27
C GLN A 69 -18.57 -5.28 -0.72
N MET A 70 -17.47 -4.78 -0.20
CA MET A 70 -16.39 -4.12 -0.94
C MET A 70 -15.04 -4.58 -0.39
N TYR A 71 -13.97 -4.18 -1.07
CA TYR A 71 -12.61 -4.49 -0.66
C TYR A 71 -11.80 -3.23 -0.43
N VAL A 72 -10.96 -3.27 0.59
CA VAL A 72 -9.92 -2.27 0.87
C VAL A 72 -8.58 -2.97 0.79
N VAL A 73 -7.68 -2.49 -0.07
CA VAL A 73 -6.35 -3.07 -0.27
C VAL A 73 -5.29 -2.03 0.01
N GLY A 74 -4.27 -2.41 0.79
CA GLY A 74 -3.15 -1.55 1.14
C GLY A 74 -1.79 -2.08 0.70
N ASP A 75 -0.86 -1.15 0.45
CA ASP A 75 0.54 -1.46 0.11
C ASP A 75 1.41 -1.77 1.33
N GLY A 76 0.82 -1.77 2.54
CA GLY A 76 1.52 -1.93 3.81
C GLY A 76 2.33 -0.71 4.25
N ASN A 77 2.19 0.42 3.56
CA ASN A 77 2.99 1.62 3.76
C ASN A 77 2.16 2.90 3.61
N GLY A 78 0.88 2.74 3.93
CA GLY A 78 -0.05 3.83 4.11
C GLY A 78 -0.76 4.28 2.83
N LYS A 79 -0.56 3.63 1.68
CA LYS A 79 -1.45 3.79 0.53
C LYS A 79 -2.53 2.73 0.56
N TRP A 80 -3.75 3.16 0.26
CA TRP A 80 -4.92 2.30 0.27
C TRP A 80 -5.81 2.59 -0.93
N ALA A 81 -6.58 1.59 -1.32
CA ALA A 81 -7.56 1.70 -2.39
C ALA A 81 -8.79 0.86 -2.11
N HIS A 82 -9.89 1.27 -2.73
CA HIS A 82 -11.19 0.65 -2.60
C HIS A 82 -11.60 0.03 -3.95
N GLY A 83 -12.39 -1.04 -3.91
CA GLY A 83 -12.95 -1.66 -5.11
C GLY A 83 -14.12 -2.59 -4.79
N GLU A 84 -14.96 -2.88 -5.77
CA GLU A 84 -16.03 -3.89 -5.61
C GLU A 84 -15.43 -5.30 -5.61
N THR A 85 -14.26 -5.46 -6.24
CA THR A 85 -13.43 -6.67 -6.22
C THR A 85 -12.01 -6.37 -5.74
N ILE A 86 -11.28 -7.42 -5.34
CA ILE A 86 -9.86 -7.30 -4.98
C ILE A 86 -9.04 -6.79 -6.17
N ASP A 87 -9.32 -7.26 -7.38
CA ASP A 87 -8.61 -6.86 -8.60
C ASP A 87 -8.83 -5.38 -8.92
N GLU A 88 -10.05 -4.86 -8.74
CA GLU A 88 -10.33 -3.44 -8.87
C GLU A 88 -9.59 -2.59 -7.83
N ALA A 89 -9.61 -3.01 -6.56
CA ALA A 89 -8.90 -2.31 -5.49
C ALA A 89 -7.38 -2.30 -5.75
N ARG A 90 -6.79 -3.43 -6.17
CA ARG A 90 -5.38 -3.52 -6.57
C ARG A 90 -5.06 -2.60 -7.75
N LYS A 91 -5.93 -2.56 -8.76
CA LYS A 91 -5.79 -1.70 -9.94
C LYS A 91 -5.75 -0.22 -9.57
N ASP A 92 -6.60 0.23 -8.65
CA ASP A 92 -6.60 1.60 -8.14
C ASP A 92 -5.36 1.87 -7.27
N LEU A 93 -4.97 0.92 -6.41
CA LEU A 93 -3.80 1.04 -5.55
C LEU A 93 -2.51 1.28 -6.35
N ILE A 94 -2.33 0.61 -7.49
CA ILE A 94 -1.15 0.77 -8.34
C ILE A 94 -0.94 2.24 -8.76
N TYR A 95 -2.00 3.01 -8.96
CA TYR A 95 -1.89 4.44 -9.27
C TYR A 95 -1.45 5.28 -8.07
N LYS A 96 -1.81 4.87 -6.86
CA LYS A 96 -1.49 5.56 -5.60
C LYS A 96 -0.12 5.19 -5.04
N ILE A 97 0.40 4.01 -5.38
CA ILE A 97 1.75 3.58 -5.02
C ILE A 97 2.77 4.51 -5.69
N SER A 98 3.46 5.27 -4.86
CA SER A 98 4.62 6.08 -5.23
C SER A 98 5.86 5.20 -5.36
N LYS A 99 6.77 5.54 -6.28
CA LYS A 99 8.08 4.89 -6.34
C LYS A 99 8.92 5.32 -5.13
N ARG A 100 9.31 4.37 -4.29
CA ARG A 100 10.32 4.57 -3.25
C ARG A 100 11.74 4.55 -3.82
N ASP A 101 12.68 4.89 -2.96
CA ASP A 101 14.09 4.65 -3.23
C ASP A 101 14.44 3.15 -3.19
N LYS A 102 15.44 2.76 -3.99
CA LYS A 102 15.90 1.36 -4.10
C LYS A 102 16.42 0.79 -2.78
N SER A 103 16.87 1.62 -1.84
CA SER A 103 17.33 1.20 -0.51
C SER A 103 16.29 0.41 0.27
N ALA A 104 14.99 0.69 0.07
CA ALA A 104 13.90 -0.03 0.73
C ALA A 104 13.91 -1.54 0.46
N PHE A 105 14.47 -1.96 -0.68
CA PHE A 105 14.52 -3.36 -1.12
C PHE A 105 15.95 -3.91 -1.16
N LYS A 106 16.94 -3.16 -0.66
CA LYS A 106 18.36 -3.54 -0.79
C LYS A 106 18.69 -4.83 -0.06
N ASN A 107 18.04 -5.10 1.08
CA ASN A 107 18.34 -6.25 1.93
C ASN A 107 17.53 -7.50 1.60
N LEU A 108 16.64 -7.44 0.60
CA LEU A 108 15.88 -8.62 0.17
C LEU A 108 16.78 -9.58 -0.61
N LYS A 109 16.50 -10.87 -0.40
CA LYS A 109 17.14 -12.02 -1.04
C LYS A 109 16.15 -12.71 -1.97
N LEU A 110 16.63 -13.67 -2.76
CA LEU A 110 15.80 -14.43 -3.71
C LEU A 110 14.61 -15.15 -3.06
N ASP A 111 14.76 -15.60 -1.82
CA ASP A 111 13.74 -16.30 -1.03
C ASP A 111 12.83 -15.36 -0.21
N SER A 112 13.13 -14.06 -0.18
CA SER A 112 12.30 -13.08 0.50
C SER A 112 10.92 -13.02 -0.13
N VAL A 113 9.88 -13.12 0.70
CA VAL A 113 8.48 -13.15 0.28
C VAL A 113 7.83 -11.81 0.56
N LEU A 114 7.25 -11.21 -0.48
CA LEU A 114 6.52 -9.95 -0.45
C LEU A 114 5.03 -10.19 -0.66
N THR A 115 4.18 -9.29 -0.16
CA THR A 115 2.77 -9.26 -0.61
C THR A 115 2.70 -8.92 -2.10
N PHE A 116 1.55 -9.20 -2.73
CA PHE A 116 1.29 -8.77 -4.11
C PHE A 116 1.69 -7.30 -4.32
N GLU A 117 1.19 -6.41 -3.47
CA GLU A 117 1.37 -4.96 -3.60
C GLU A 117 2.85 -4.56 -3.43
N GLN A 118 3.54 -5.15 -2.46
CA GLN A 118 4.97 -4.92 -2.23
C GLN A 118 5.84 -5.47 -3.37
N ALA A 119 5.48 -6.62 -3.96
CA ALA A 119 6.20 -7.20 -5.09
C ALA A 119 6.10 -6.28 -6.33
N ILE A 120 4.91 -5.74 -6.58
CA ILE A 120 4.69 -4.77 -7.66
C ILE A 120 5.46 -3.46 -7.43
N GLU A 121 5.45 -2.95 -6.19
CA GLU A 121 6.24 -1.76 -5.83
C GLU A 121 7.74 -2.00 -5.99
N CYS A 122 8.25 -3.13 -5.49
CA CYS A 122 9.64 -3.54 -5.59
C CYS A 122 10.10 -3.55 -7.06
N TYR A 123 9.32 -4.18 -7.93
CA TYR A 123 9.58 -4.19 -9.36
C TYR A 123 9.67 -2.76 -9.93
N ARG A 124 8.65 -1.93 -9.69
CA ARG A 124 8.58 -0.55 -10.20
C ARG A 124 9.73 0.34 -9.72
N VAL A 125 10.18 0.16 -8.48
CA VAL A 125 11.27 0.93 -7.88
C VAL A 125 12.62 0.55 -8.49
N ILE A 126 12.87 -0.74 -8.68
CA ILE A 126 14.14 -1.21 -9.22
C ILE A 126 14.27 -0.91 -10.71
N THR A 127 13.21 -1.17 -11.46
CA THR A 127 13.16 -1.05 -12.93
C THR A 127 12.85 0.36 -13.43
N GLY A 128 12.21 1.18 -12.61
CA GLY A 128 11.66 2.46 -13.06
C GLY A 128 10.37 2.33 -13.88
N ALA A 129 9.71 1.17 -13.93
CA ALA A 129 8.45 0.98 -14.65
C ALA A 129 7.37 2.03 -14.27
N CYS A 130 6.64 2.54 -15.26
CA CYS A 130 5.55 3.48 -15.03
C CYS A 130 4.26 2.77 -14.59
N SER A 131 3.36 3.48 -13.90
CA SER A 131 2.10 2.91 -13.39
C SER A 131 1.24 2.29 -14.50
N ALA A 132 1.17 2.93 -15.67
CA ALA A 132 0.39 2.45 -16.81
C ALA A 132 0.93 1.11 -17.35
N GLY A 133 2.25 1.00 -17.57
CA GLY A 133 2.87 -0.22 -18.06
C GLY A 133 2.76 -1.37 -17.05
N THR A 134 2.98 -1.10 -15.76
CA THR A 134 2.80 -2.11 -14.70
C THR A 134 1.35 -2.61 -14.63
N LYS A 135 0.38 -1.70 -14.76
CA LYS A 135 -1.04 -2.08 -14.75
C LYS A 135 -1.39 -2.97 -15.95
N ASP A 136 -0.89 -2.64 -17.14
CA ASP A 136 -1.09 -3.45 -18.34
C ASP A 136 -0.53 -4.87 -18.16
N TYR A 137 0.70 -4.99 -17.64
CA TYR A 137 1.29 -6.28 -17.29
C TYR A 137 0.40 -7.08 -16.32
N ILE A 138 -0.02 -6.47 -15.20
CA ILE A 138 -0.83 -7.15 -14.17
C ILE A 138 -2.18 -7.64 -14.71
N VAL A 139 -2.83 -6.84 -15.55
CA VAL A 139 -4.17 -7.15 -16.06
C VAL A 139 -4.12 -8.20 -17.17
N ASN A 140 -3.12 -8.12 -18.04
CA ASN A 140 -3.11 -8.85 -19.31
C ASN A 140 -2.09 -9.98 -19.40
N ARG A 141 -1.02 -9.97 -18.60
CA ARG A 141 0.12 -10.91 -18.72
C ARG A 141 0.47 -11.66 -17.44
N LEU A 142 0.30 -11.04 -16.27
CA LEU A 142 0.51 -11.74 -14.99
C LEU A 142 -0.54 -12.86 -14.82
N PRO A 143 -0.13 -14.12 -14.57
CA PRO A 143 -1.05 -15.25 -14.47
C PRO A 143 -2.14 -15.06 -13.41
N LYS A 144 -3.38 -15.39 -13.77
CA LYS A 144 -4.56 -15.34 -12.89
C LYS A 144 -4.93 -16.74 -12.38
N PRO A 145 -5.46 -16.87 -11.15
CA PRO A 145 -5.67 -15.81 -10.17
C PRO A 145 -4.34 -15.30 -9.59
N HIS A 146 -4.28 -13.99 -9.26
CA HIS A 146 -3.09 -13.41 -8.63
C HIS A 146 -2.87 -14.00 -7.24
N LYS A 147 -1.65 -14.42 -6.93
CA LYS A 147 -1.29 -14.87 -5.59
C LYS A 147 -1.29 -13.68 -4.63
N ASN A 148 -1.54 -13.96 -3.36
CA ASN A 148 -1.43 -12.93 -2.32
C ASN A 148 0.02 -12.54 -2.01
N LYS A 149 0.98 -13.42 -2.33
CA LYS A 149 2.41 -13.25 -2.05
C LYS A 149 3.26 -13.86 -3.15
N TYR A 150 4.42 -13.25 -3.38
CA TYR A 150 5.44 -13.71 -4.32
C TYR A 150 6.81 -13.59 -3.67
N SER A 151 7.67 -14.58 -3.92
CA SER A 151 9.10 -14.45 -3.66
C SER A 151 9.78 -13.60 -4.73
N ILE A 152 10.95 -13.03 -4.40
CA ILE A 152 11.78 -12.32 -5.39
C ILE A 152 12.13 -13.24 -6.57
N ARG A 153 12.46 -14.51 -6.31
CA ARG A 153 12.72 -15.50 -7.35
C ARG A 153 11.54 -15.69 -8.31
N GLU A 154 10.32 -15.81 -7.77
CA GLU A 154 9.12 -15.91 -8.62
C GLU A 154 8.90 -14.64 -9.44
N MET A 155 9.11 -13.46 -8.85
CA MET A 155 8.96 -12.21 -9.58
C MET A 155 9.98 -12.06 -10.71
N ILE A 156 11.21 -12.53 -10.54
CA ILE A 156 12.23 -12.56 -11.60
C ILE A 156 11.71 -13.40 -12.78
N GLU A 157 11.26 -14.63 -12.51
CA GLU A 157 10.76 -15.51 -13.58
C GLU A 157 9.53 -14.92 -14.28
N LEU A 158 8.60 -14.36 -13.51
CA LEU A 158 7.36 -13.78 -14.05
C LEU A 158 7.58 -12.49 -14.85
N THR A 159 8.71 -11.81 -14.67
CA THR A 159 8.99 -10.51 -15.30
C THR A 159 10.18 -10.53 -16.26
N LYS A 160 10.77 -11.70 -16.53
CA LYS A 160 11.97 -11.85 -17.36
C LYS A 160 11.83 -11.23 -18.76
N ASP A 161 10.65 -11.38 -19.38
CA ASP A 161 10.34 -10.87 -20.73
C ASP A 161 9.62 -9.50 -20.70
N GLU A 162 9.52 -8.88 -19.53
CA GLU A 162 8.86 -7.58 -19.33
C GLU A 162 9.87 -6.44 -19.27
N TYR A 163 9.36 -5.21 -19.27
CA TYR A 163 10.17 -3.98 -19.23
C TYR A 163 11.20 -4.01 -18.09
N GLN A 164 12.50 -4.06 -18.44
CA GLN A 164 13.61 -4.07 -17.49
C GLN A 164 13.63 -5.30 -16.54
N GLY A 165 13.08 -6.44 -16.99
CA GLY A 165 13.16 -7.72 -16.27
C GLY A 165 14.59 -8.15 -15.93
N GLU A 166 15.50 -8.06 -16.90
CA GLU A 166 16.93 -8.36 -16.71
C GLU A 166 17.58 -7.46 -15.64
N ALA A 167 17.20 -6.17 -15.59
CA ALA A 167 17.71 -5.26 -14.57
C ALA A 167 17.17 -5.60 -13.17
N PHE A 168 15.93 -6.09 -13.09
CA PHE A 168 15.35 -6.60 -11.84
C PHE A 168 16.09 -7.85 -11.36
N GLU A 169 16.35 -8.81 -12.25
CA GLU A 169 17.15 -10.00 -11.95
C GLU A 169 18.55 -9.62 -11.48
N THR A 170 19.25 -8.78 -12.25
CA THR A 170 20.62 -8.34 -11.96
C THR A 170 20.73 -7.67 -10.60
N PHE A 171 19.71 -6.91 -10.18
CA PHE A 171 19.70 -6.26 -8.86
C PHE A 171 19.72 -7.26 -7.68
N PHE A 172 19.18 -8.47 -7.88
CA PHE A 172 19.10 -9.51 -6.86
C PHE A 172 20.09 -10.66 -7.05
N ALA A 173 20.63 -10.87 -8.26
CA ALA A 173 21.59 -11.93 -8.55
C ALA A 173 22.84 -11.88 -7.65
N ASN A 174 23.27 -10.69 -7.25
CA ASN A 174 24.43 -10.48 -6.38
C ASN A 174 24.12 -10.60 -4.88
N LYS A 175 22.91 -11.02 -4.49
CA LYS A 175 22.43 -11.06 -3.10
C LYS A 175 22.01 -12.48 -2.72
N GLN A 176 22.99 -13.28 -2.30
CA GLN A 176 22.76 -14.58 -1.66
C GLN A 176 22.29 -14.41 -0.21
#